data_AF-A0A0K1E3P4-F1
#
_entry.id   AF-A0A0K1E3P4-F1
#
_cell.length_a   1.000
_cell.length_b   1.000
_cell.length_c   1.000
_cell.angle_alpha   90.00
_cell.angle_beta   90.00
_cell.angle_gamma   90.00
#
_symmetry.space_group_name_H-M   'P 1'
#
loop_
_entity.id
_entity.type
_entity.pdbx_description
1 polymer ?
#
loop_
_entity_poly.entity_id
_entity_poly.type
_entity_poly.pdbx_seq_one_letter_code
_entity_poly.pdbx_strand_id
1 'polypeptide(L)'
;MILLEEALKVIKEKQQEGRIHRTPVLRSESLSRITGGEVFLKLEALQKTGSFKIRGAYFAMHKYIQEGYREFITASSGNHAQGVAYAAQLHGVRATVVMPETTPWLKVKKTQDYGASVILHGESYYEAEKKAAELAREGVKFLHAYNDYYVISGQATLGAEVLEDVNDVDVVVVPIGGGGLISGVAYAVKKRRPSAKVIGVQAGGAPAVYLSLREGRPVVIERVDTIADGIAVKRPGDITLKMIQEYVDDVVLVDDNEIVDAIYILLERTRVVAEGAGAASVAALMSGKIDVRGRKAVAVISGGNIDAPILMRVLMKALARQRRVVKLVGEVPDRPGTLAKAASILAAHNVNILEVYHERYDPEQRPNYVRLVFVVEVPGTLDMSKLLDELEKHGFYFAVAE
;
A
#
# COMPACT_ATOMS: atom_id res chain seq x y z
N MET A 1 -19.26 21.53 -1.97
CA MET A 1 -18.52 22.09 -0.81
C MET A 1 -18.30 20.97 0.20
N ILE A 2 -17.15 20.93 0.90
CA ILE A 2 -16.81 19.88 1.86
C ILE A 2 -17.48 20.11 3.22
N LEU A 3 -18.14 19.09 3.75
CA LEU A 3 -18.95 19.10 4.99
C LEU A 3 -18.15 18.56 6.19
N LEU A 4 -17.01 19.17 6.50
CA LEU A 4 -16.07 18.64 7.52
C LEU A 4 -16.69 18.48 8.90
N GLU A 5 -17.38 19.49 9.43
CA GLU A 5 -17.89 19.45 10.80
C GLU A 5 -19.05 18.45 10.96
N GLU A 6 -19.92 18.34 9.95
CA GLU A 6 -20.98 17.33 9.92
C GLU A 6 -20.38 15.92 9.81
N ALA A 7 -19.40 15.72 8.93
CA ALA A 7 -18.72 14.44 8.78
C ALA A 7 -18.01 14.03 10.08
N LEU A 8 -17.37 14.96 10.78
CA LEU A 8 -16.75 14.69 12.07
C LEU A 8 -17.77 14.24 13.12
N LYS A 9 -18.91 14.91 13.21
CA LYS A 9 -19.98 14.51 14.14
C LYS A 9 -20.44 13.07 13.86
N VAL A 10 -20.79 12.79 12.61
CA VAL A 10 -21.32 11.47 12.18
C VAL A 10 -20.28 10.36 12.38
N ILE A 11 -19.01 10.59 12.03
CA ILE A 11 -17.95 9.59 12.19
C ILE A 11 -17.60 9.39 13.67
N LYS A 12 -17.56 10.45 14.49
CA LYS A 12 -17.29 10.33 15.94
C LYS A 12 -18.38 9.54 16.66
N GLU A 13 -19.65 9.68 16.28
CA GLU A 13 -20.74 8.86 16.81
C GLU A 13 -20.49 7.37 16.53
N LYS A 14 -20.14 7.00 15.29
CA LYS A 14 -19.80 5.59 14.97
C LYS A 14 -18.51 5.10 15.61
N GLN A 15 -17.60 6.00 15.98
CA GLN A 15 -16.40 5.67 16.76
C GLN A 15 -16.72 5.34 18.22
N GLN A 16 -17.63 6.08 18.84
CA GLN A 16 -18.10 5.78 20.19
C GLN A 16 -18.82 4.43 20.26
N GLU A 17 -19.50 4.03 19.18
CA GLU A 17 -20.13 2.71 19.04
C GLU A 17 -19.15 1.58 18.68
N GLY A 18 -17.88 1.88 18.41
CA GLY A 18 -16.89 0.90 17.97
C GLY A 18 -17.14 0.31 16.57
N ARG A 19 -17.98 0.96 15.75
CA ARG A 19 -18.32 0.51 14.39
C ARG A 19 -17.34 1.05 13.34
N ILE A 20 -16.82 2.25 13.55
CA ILE A 20 -15.68 2.81 12.80
C ILE A 20 -14.59 3.07 13.83
N HIS A 21 -13.36 2.63 13.61
CA HIS A 21 -12.29 2.86 14.60
C HIS A 21 -11.80 4.31 14.54
N ARG A 22 -11.60 4.92 15.72
CA ARG A 22 -10.69 6.07 15.88
C ARG A 22 -9.28 5.50 15.87
N THR A 23 -8.68 5.42 14.69
CA THR A 23 -7.40 4.71 14.51
C THR A 23 -6.26 5.42 15.25
N PRO A 24 -5.31 4.67 15.82
CA PRO A 24 -4.23 5.25 16.60
C PRO A 24 -3.25 6.02 15.72
N VAL A 25 -2.57 6.99 16.34
CA VAL A 25 -1.35 7.60 15.83
C VAL A 25 -0.17 7.14 16.68
N LEU A 26 0.84 6.55 16.07
CA LEU A 26 2.04 6.06 16.77
C LEU A 26 3.29 6.83 16.33
N ARG A 27 4.11 7.27 17.28
CA ARG A 27 5.47 7.76 16.98
C ARG A 27 6.35 6.57 16.59
N SER A 28 7.14 6.72 15.54
CA SER A 28 8.11 5.71 15.09
C SER A 28 9.54 6.21 15.31
N GLU A 29 10.20 5.68 16.34
CA GLU A 29 11.60 6.00 16.65
C GLU A 29 12.54 5.61 15.50
N SER A 30 12.27 4.47 14.85
CA SER A 30 13.10 3.98 13.74
C SER A 30 13.03 4.93 12.54
N LEU A 31 11.82 5.35 12.15
CA LEU A 31 11.64 6.28 11.03
C LEU A 31 12.14 7.69 11.39
N SER A 32 11.98 8.10 12.65
CA SER A 32 12.50 9.38 13.12
C SER A 32 14.04 9.44 12.98
N ARG A 33 14.75 8.36 13.33
CA ARG A 33 16.20 8.26 13.13
C ARG A 33 16.59 8.25 11.64
N ILE A 34 15.88 7.51 10.81
CA ILE A 34 16.17 7.41 9.36
C ILE A 34 16.02 8.78 8.68
N THR A 35 14.97 9.53 9.05
CA THR A 35 14.61 10.78 8.37
C THR A 35 15.20 12.04 9.01
N GLY A 36 15.68 11.94 10.26
CA GLY A 36 16.11 13.08 11.06
C GLY A 36 14.96 14.01 11.53
N GLY A 37 13.70 13.58 11.35
CA GLY A 37 12.50 14.27 11.84
C GLY A 37 11.80 13.52 12.97
N GLU A 38 10.71 14.07 13.49
CA GLU A 38 9.80 13.36 14.40
C GLU A 38 8.66 12.75 13.59
N VAL A 39 8.72 11.43 13.36
CA VAL A 39 7.77 10.73 12.48
C VAL A 39 6.68 10.03 13.27
N PHE A 40 5.43 10.31 12.90
CA PHE A 40 4.21 9.71 13.41
C PHE A 40 3.47 8.97 12.30
N LEU A 41 2.75 7.91 12.65
CA LEU A 41 2.04 7.03 11.73
C LEU A 41 0.56 7.04 12.04
N LYS A 42 -0.29 7.49 11.11
CA LYS A 42 -1.75 7.40 11.23
C LYS A 42 -2.21 6.05 10.65
N LEU A 43 -2.62 5.13 11.53
CA LEU A 43 -2.78 3.70 11.20
C LEU A 43 -4.17 3.31 10.69
N GLU A 44 -4.55 3.80 9.51
CA GLU A 44 -5.82 3.39 8.86
C GLU A 44 -5.84 1.93 8.41
N ALA A 45 -4.68 1.28 8.28
CA ALA A 45 -4.58 -0.17 8.11
C ALA A 45 -5.27 -0.96 9.24
N LEU A 46 -5.45 -0.37 10.42
CA LEU A 46 -6.12 -0.99 11.58
C LEU A 46 -7.63 -0.70 11.64
N GLN A 47 -8.19 -0.12 10.58
CA GLN A 47 -9.64 0.10 10.48
C GLN A 47 -10.39 -1.23 10.33
N LYS A 48 -11.70 -1.25 10.64
CA LYS A 48 -12.54 -2.46 10.61
C LYS A 48 -12.51 -3.21 9.26
N THR A 49 -12.45 -2.46 8.16
CA THR A 49 -12.36 -2.99 6.79
C THR A 49 -10.91 -2.99 6.27
N GLY A 50 -9.92 -2.87 7.15
CA GLY A 50 -8.49 -2.84 6.81
C GLY A 50 -8.00 -1.59 6.07
N SER A 51 -8.82 -0.53 5.92
CA SER A 51 -8.42 0.72 5.28
C SER A 51 -9.36 1.89 5.60
N PHE A 52 -8.94 3.10 5.23
CA PHE A 52 -9.68 4.35 5.45
C PHE A 52 -11.04 4.45 4.74
N LYS A 53 -11.30 3.61 3.73
CA LYS A 53 -12.42 3.78 2.78
C LYS A 53 -13.80 3.83 3.44
N ILE A 54 -13.96 3.16 4.59
CA ILE A 54 -15.20 3.18 5.37
C ILE A 54 -15.63 4.60 5.76
N ARG A 55 -14.71 5.54 6.00
CA ARG A 55 -15.04 6.90 6.46
C ARG A 55 -15.89 7.63 5.41
N GLY A 56 -15.38 7.74 4.18
CA GLY A 56 -16.11 8.37 3.08
C GLY A 56 -17.31 7.57 2.60
N ALA A 57 -17.22 6.24 2.55
CA ALA A 57 -18.36 5.41 2.17
C ALA A 57 -19.53 5.60 3.15
N TYR A 58 -19.26 5.55 4.46
CA TYR A 58 -20.27 5.71 5.49
C TYR A 58 -20.91 7.10 5.48
N PHE A 59 -20.11 8.17 5.43
CA PHE A 59 -20.64 9.53 5.43
C PHE A 59 -21.41 9.84 4.14
N ALA A 60 -20.91 9.40 2.98
CA ALA A 60 -21.63 9.60 1.73
C ALA A 60 -22.97 8.87 1.70
N MET A 61 -23.03 7.61 2.16
CA MET A 61 -24.31 6.92 2.31
C MET A 61 -25.23 7.63 3.29
N HIS A 62 -24.72 8.12 4.42
CA HIS A 62 -25.51 8.89 5.39
C HIS A 62 -26.20 10.09 4.74
N LYS A 63 -25.49 10.86 3.90
CA LYS A 63 -26.06 12.00 3.17
C LYS A 63 -27.04 11.57 2.08
N TYR A 64 -26.68 10.61 1.26
CA TYR A 64 -27.56 10.15 0.18
C TYR A 64 -28.85 9.48 0.70
N ILE A 65 -28.82 8.86 1.89
CA ILE A 65 -30.03 8.37 2.54
C ILE A 65 -30.99 9.52 2.89
N GLN A 66 -30.48 10.67 3.34
CA GLN A 66 -31.31 11.85 3.60
C GLN A 66 -31.90 12.44 2.31
N GLU A 67 -31.22 12.24 1.18
CA GLU A 67 -31.70 12.62 -0.16
C GLU A 67 -32.69 11.60 -0.76
N GLY A 68 -33.02 10.52 -0.03
CA GLY A 68 -34.04 9.54 -0.43
C GLY A 68 -33.50 8.23 -1.02
N TYR A 69 -32.18 8.10 -1.20
CA TYR A 69 -31.61 6.86 -1.74
C TYR A 69 -31.63 5.72 -0.69
N ARG A 70 -31.92 4.50 -1.15
CA ARG A 70 -31.96 3.28 -0.30
C ARG A 70 -31.20 2.10 -0.92
N GLU A 71 -30.73 2.25 -2.14
CA GLU A 71 -29.93 1.26 -2.85
C GLU A 71 -28.65 1.94 -3.34
N PHE A 72 -27.52 1.27 -3.16
CA PHE A 72 -26.20 1.76 -3.54
C PHE A 72 -25.52 0.76 -4.46
N ILE A 73 -24.76 1.27 -5.42
CA ILE A 73 -23.95 0.45 -6.32
C ILE A 73 -22.56 1.06 -6.47
N THR A 74 -21.54 0.22 -6.63
CA THR A 74 -20.18 0.66 -6.96
C THR A 74 -19.46 -0.40 -7.78
N ALA A 75 -18.33 -0.04 -8.38
CA ALA A 75 -17.39 -0.99 -8.95
C ALA A 75 -16.06 -0.92 -8.20
N SER A 76 -15.59 -2.07 -7.73
CA SER A 76 -14.31 -2.22 -7.04
C SER A 76 -14.12 -3.68 -6.65
N SER A 77 -12.91 -4.21 -6.74
CA SER A 77 -12.54 -5.52 -6.16
C SER A 77 -11.70 -5.39 -4.88
N GLY A 78 -11.42 -4.17 -4.40
CA GLY A 78 -10.53 -3.91 -3.27
C GLY A 78 -11.16 -3.12 -2.12
N ASN A 79 -10.37 -2.24 -1.50
CA ASN A 79 -10.73 -1.50 -0.28
C ASN A 79 -12.04 -0.71 -0.35
N HIS A 80 -12.38 -0.15 -1.51
CA HIS A 80 -13.64 0.59 -1.67
C HIS A 80 -14.85 -0.34 -1.59
N ALA A 81 -14.79 -1.53 -2.20
CA ALA A 81 -15.86 -2.52 -2.13
C ALA A 81 -16.20 -2.92 -0.70
N GLN A 82 -15.17 -3.23 0.10
CA GLN A 82 -15.34 -3.59 1.51
C GLN A 82 -15.87 -2.41 2.32
N GLY A 83 -15.37 -1.19 2.08
CA GLY A 83 -15.88 0.02 2.72
C GLY A 83 -17.35 0.30 2.42
N VAL A 84 -17.77 0.13 1.17
CA VAL A 84 -19.18 0.29 0.74
C VAL A 84 -20.07 -0.79 1.31
N ALA A 85 -19.65 -2.06 1.23
CA ALA A 85 -20.41 -3.18 1.76
C ALA A 85 -20.64 -3.01 3.27
N TYR A 86 -19.58 -2.70 4.02
CA TYR A 86 -19.69 -2.51 5.46
C TYR A 86 -20.49 -1.25 5.83
N ALA A 87 -20.34 -0.15 5.09
CA ALA A 87 -21.15 1.05 5.31
C ALA A 87 -22.65 0.78 5.10
N ALA A 88 -23.01 0.03 4.05
CA ALA A 88 -24.39 -0.32 3.75
C ALA A 88 -24.99 -1.22 4.84
N GLN A 89 -24.21 -2.17 5.35
CA GLN A 89 -24.60 -3.00 6.50
C GLN A 89 -24.91 -2.15 7.73
N LEU A 90 -24.07 -1.16 8.05
CA LEU A 90 -24.28 -0.29 9.21
C LEU A 90 -25.50 0.63 9.08
N HIS A 91 -25.86 1.01 7.86
CA HIS A 91 -27.05 1.82 7.57
C HIS A 91 -28.32 0.98 7.34
N GLY A 92 -28.21 -0.35 7.26
CA GLY A 92 -29.34 -1.23 6.96
C GLY A 92 -29.91 -1.04 5.54
N VAL A 93 -29.06 -0.68 4.57
CA VAL A 93 -29.43 -0.44 3.17
C VAL A 93 -28.79 -1.46 2.24
N ARG A 94 -29.30 -1.57 1.01
CA ARG A 94 -28.77 -2.51 0.02
C ARG A 94 -27.55 -1.93 -0.69
N ALA A 95 -26.50 -2.73 -0.82
CA ALA A 95 -25.34 -2.42 -1.65
C ALA A 95 -25.05 -3.55 -2.65
N THR A 96 -24.79 -3.15 -3.89
CA THR A 96 -24.29 -4.02 -4.96
C THR A 96 -22.88 -3.59 -5.33
N VAL A 97 -21.96 -4.55 -5.42
CA VAL A 97 -20.59 -4.32 -5.85
C VAL A 97 -20.33 -5.10 -7.13
N VAL A 98 -19.97 -4.39 -8.20
CA VAL A 98 -19.55 -5.02 -9.45
C VAL A 98 -18.04 -5.22 -9.43
N MET A 99 -17.59 -6.43 -9.78
CA MET A 99 -16.18 -6.80 -9.82
C MET A 99 -15.87 -7.52 -11.14
N PRO A 100 -14.62 -7.48 -11.63
CA PRO A 100 -14.20 -8.32 -12.75
C PRO A 100 -14.38 -9.81 -12.43
N GLU A 101 -14.66 -10.62 -13.45
CA GLU A 101 -14.79 -12.08 -13.33
C GLU A 101 -13.49 -12.75 -12.87
N THR A 102 -12.35 -12.13 -13.15
CA THR A 102 -11.01 -12.55 -12.73
C THR A 102 -10.70 -12.24 -11.26
N THR A 103 -11.63 -11.62 -10.52
CA THR A 103 -11.41 -11.25 -9.12
C THR A 103 -11.22 -12.50 -8.24
N PRO A 104 -10.13 -12.59 -7.46
CA PRO A 104 -9.93 -13.72 -6.55
C PRO A 104 -11.12 -13.94 -5.62
N TRP A 105 -11.56 -15.19 -5.53
CA TRP A 105 -12.73 -15.60 -4.72
C TRP A 105 -12.72 -15.03 -3.30
N LEU A 106 -11.56 -14.95 -2.65
CA LEU A 106 -11.46 -14.43 -1.28
C LEU A 106 -11.88 -12.95 -1.18
N LYS A 107 -11.65 -12.13 -2.21
CA LYS A 107 -12.08 -10.71 -2.25
C LYS A 107 -13.58 -10.59 -2.47
N VAL A 108 -14.15 -11.46 -3.31
CA VAL A 108 -15.61 -11.59 -3.51
C VAL A 108 -16.27 -11.97 -2.19
N LYS A 109 -15.81 -13.06 -1.57
CA LYS A 109 -16.34 -13.58 -0.30
C LYS A 109 -16.28 -12.53 0.82
N LYS A 110 -15.14 -11.86 1.02
CA LYS A 110 -15.01 -10.78 2.03
C LYS A 110 -16.06 -9.68 1.86
N THR A 111 -16.40 -9.33 0.62
CA THR A 111 -17.40 -8.30 0.34
C THR A 111 -18.82 -8.82 0.60
N GLN A 112 -19.10 -10.08 0.27
CA GLN A 112 -20.36 -10.75 0.58
C GLN A 112 -20.55 -10.99 2.09
N ASP A 113 -19.47 -11.25 2.83
CA ASP A 113 -19.50 -11.42 4.30
C ASP A 113 -19.95 -10.13 5.02
N TYR A 114 -19.77 -8.96 4.39
CA TYR A 114 -20.35 -7.68 4.84
C TYR A 114 -21.80 -7.45 4.37
N GLY A 115 -22.42 -8.42 3.70
CA GLY A 115 -23.82 -8.37 3.28
C GLY A 115 -24.11 -7.69 1.94
N ALA A 116 -23.08 -7.33 1.18
CA ALA A 116 -23.30 -6.78 -0.17
C ALA A 116 -23.57 -7.88 -1.20
N SER A 117 -24.42 -7.57 -2.17
CA SER A 117 -24.57 -8.39 -3.37
C SER A 117 -23.36 -8.14 -4.28
N VAL A 118 -22.77 -9.20 -4.84
CA VAL A 118 -21.63 -9.08 -5.77
C VAL A 118 -22.06 -9.55 -7.15
N ILE A 119 -21.77 -8.74 -8.16
CA ILE A 119 -21.95 -9.07 -9.58
C ILE A 119 -20.56 -9.19 -10.18
N LEU A 120 -20.24 -10.38 -10.72
CA LEU A 120 -19.02 -10.57 -11.51
C LEU A 120 -19.34 -10.24 -12.96
N HIS A 121 -18.59 -9.29 -13.55
CA HIS A 121 -18.78 -8.88 -14.93
C HIS A 121 -17.52 -8.26 -15.52
N GLY A 122 -17.19 -8.72 -16.73
CA GLY A 122 -16.08 -8.19 -17.52
C GLY A 122 -14.71 -8.69 -17.07
N GLU A 123 -13.73 -8.52 -17.93
CA GLU A 123 -12.35 -8.98 -17.69
C GLU A 123 -11.51 -7.94 -16.93
N SER A 124 -11.98 -6.69 -16.92
CA SER A 124 -11.25 -5.53 -16.39
C SER A 124 -12.09 -4.68 -15.42
N TYR A 125 -11.40 -3.88 -14.59
CA TYR A 125 -12.06 -2.89 -13.72
C TYR A 125 -12.93 -1.93 -14.53
N TYR A 126 -12.49 -1.52 -15.73
CA TYR A 126 -13.21 -0.58 -16.57
C TYR A 126 -14.55 -1.15 -17.04
N GLU A 127 -14.60 -2.41 -17.44
CA GLU A 127 -15.85 -3.08 -17.81
C GLU A 127 -16.79 -3.25 -16.61
N ALA A 128 -16.25 -3.62 -15.45
CA ALA A 128 -17.02 -3.70 -14.21
C ALA A 128 -17.61 -2.32 -13.80
N GLU A 129 -16.84 -1.24 -13.96
CA GLU A 129 -17.28 0.13 -13.69
C GLU A 129 -18.35 0.59 -14.67
N LYS A 130 -18.17 0.33 -15.97
CA LYS A 130 -19.18 0.61 -16.99
C LYS A 130 -20.48 -0.13 -16.66
N LYS A 131 -20.40 -1.41 -16.28
CA LYS A 131 -21.58 -2.19 -15.90
C LYS A 131 -22.26 -1.66 -14.64
N ALA A 132 -21.49 -1.26 -13.63
CA ALA A 132 -22.04 -0.65 -12.43
C ALA A 132 -22.75 0.69 -12.74
N ALA A 133 -22.22 1.48 -13.67
CA ALA A 133 -22.85 2.71 -14.14
C ALA A 133 -24.15 2.42 -14.92
N GLU A 134 -24.18 1.40 -15.77
CA GLU A 134 -25.40 0.96 -16.47
C GLU A 134 -26.51 0.48 -15.49
N LEU A 135 -26.11 -0.18 -14.41
CA LEU A 135 -27.04 -0.67 -13.38
C LEU A 135 -27.48 0.43 -12.39
N ALA A 136 -26.81 1.58 -12.38
CA ALA A 136 -27.17 2.75 -11.58
C ALA A 136 -28.36 3.50 -12.21
N ARG A 137 -29.54 2.88 -12.15
CA ARG A 137 -30.82 3.45 -12.58
C ARG A 137 -31.40 4.41 -11.54
N GLU A 138 -32.52 5.04 -11.86
CA GLU A 138 -33.27 5.89 -10.93
C GLU A 138 -33.55 5.17 -9.60
N GLY A 139 -33.26 5.84 -8.48
CA GLY A 139 -33.36 5.27 -7.13
C GLY A 139 -32.14 4.47 -6.64
N VAL A 140 -31.17 4.14 -7.51
CA VAL A 140 -29.93 3.44 -7.15
C VAL A 140 -28.74 4.39 -7.26
N LYS A 141 -28.07 4.67 -6.13
CA LYS A 141 -26.96 5.61 -6.11
C LYS A 141 -25.63 4.93 -6.44
N PHE A 142 -25.01 5.35 -7.55
CA PHE A 142 -23.60 5.02 -7.79
C PHE A 142 -22.70 5.77 -6.81
N LEU A 143 -21.95 5.03 -6.00
CA LEU A 143 -21.06 5.59 -4.99
C LEU A 143 -19.61 5.52 -5.45
N HIS A 144 -19.09 6.66 -5.90
CA HIS A 144 -17.73 6.77 -6.44
C HIS A 144 -16.67 6.54 -5.37
N ALA A 145 -15.56 5.89 -5.73
CA ALA A 145 -14.46 5.61 -4.81
C ALA A 145 -13.69 6.84 -4.28
N TYR A 146 -13.85 8.02 -4.90
CA TYR A 146 -13.06 9.21 -4.56
C TYR A 146 -13.60 10.52 -5.14
N ASN A 147 -14.23 10.52 -6.32
CA ASN A 147 -14.65 11.74 -7.03
C ASN A 147 -16.08 12.18 -6.61
N ASP A 148 -16.29 12.37 -5.32
CA ASP A 148 -17.60 12.71 -4.73
C ASP A 148 -17.39 13.57 -3.47
N TYR A 149 -18.11 14.71 -3.37
CA TYR A 149 -17.93 15.65 -2.26
C TYR A 149 -18.23 15.04 -0.89
N TYR A 150 -19.24 14.16 -0.77
CA TYR A 150 -19.53 13.50 0.50
C TYR A 150 -18.48 12.44 0.81
N VAL A 151 -18.02 11.68 -0.18
CA VAL A 151 -16.91 10.74 0.04
C VAL A 151 -15.68 11.48 0.56
N ILE A 152 -15.28 12.58 -0.08
CA ILE A 152 -14.16 13.42 0.34
C ILE A 152 -14.39 14.01 1.74
N SER A 153 -15.62 14.43 2.07
CA SER A 153 -15.97 14.95 3.40
C SER A 153 -15.76 13.91 4.50
N GLY A 154 -16.16 12.66 4.27
CA GLY A 154 -15.86 11.58 5.21
C GLY A 154 -14.35 11.34 5.34
N GLN A 155 -13.59 11.40 4.24
CA GLN A 155 -12.12 11.25 4.32
C GLN A 155 -11.44 12.40 5.05
N ALA A 156 -12.02 13.62 4.98
CA ALA A 156 -11.51 14.80 5.66
C ALA A 156 -11.48 14.65 7.18
N THR A 157 -12.31 13.77 7.74
CA THR A 157 -12.26 13.45 9.18
C THR A 157 -10.88 12.96 9.61
N LEU A 158 -10.16 12.21 8.76
CA LEU A 158 -8.80 11.75 9.05
C LEU A 158 -7.83 12.92 9.26
N GLY A 159 -7.90 13.96 8.43
CA GLY A 159 -7.01 15.12 8.56
C GLY A 159 -7.26 15.90 9.85
N ALA A 160 -8.52 16.04 10.25
CA ALA A 160 -8.89 16.62 11.53
C ALA A 160 -8.38 15.77 12.71
N GLU A 161 -8.51 14.45 12.62
CA GLU A 161 -7.98 13.52 13.60
C GLU A 161 -6.46 13.60 13.76
N VAL A 162 -5.72 13.76 12.66
CA VAL A 162 -4.27 13.95 12.69
C VAL A 162 -3.89 15.20 13.48
N LEU A 163 -4.63 16.30 13.30
CA LEU A 163 -4.39 17.54 14.04
C LEU A 163 -4.78 17.45 15.52
N GLU A 164 -5.78 16.63 15.85
CA GLU A 164 -6.16 16.35 17.25
C GLU A 164 -5.10 15.47 17.95
N ASP A 165 -4.51 14.51 17.22
CA ASP A 165 -3.60 13.51 17.79
C ASP A 165 -2.14 14.00 17.83
N VAL A 166 -1.73 14.90 16.93
CA VAL A 166 -0.36 15.42 16.83
C VAL A 166 -0.38 16.95 16.84
N ASN A 167 -0.12 17.50 18.02
CA ASN A 167 0.05 18.93 18.19
C ASN A 167 1.26 19.41 17.38
N ASP A 168 1.06 20.56 16.74
CA ASP A 168 2.08 21.24 15.95
C ASP A 168 2.68 20.44 14.79
N VAL A 169 1.88 19.63 14.09
CA VAL A 169 2.34 18.94 12.87
C VAL A 169 2.82 19.94 11.80
N ASP A 170 3.98 19.66 11.21
CA ASP A 170 4.56 20.47 10.13
C ASP A 170 4.26 19.89 8.75
N VAL A 171 4.23 18.55 8.63
CA VAL A 171 4.06 17.85 7.35
C VAL A 171 3.11 16.66 7.52
N VAL A 172 2.10 16.55 6.67
CA VAL A 172 1.22 15.37 6.56
C VAL A 172 1.42 14.74 5.19
N VAL A 173 1.86 13.48 5.17
CA VAL A 173 2.16 12.72 3.96
C VAL A 173 1.05 11.72 3.67
N VAL A 174 0.47 11.79 2.47
CA VAL A 174 -0.76 11.05 2.12
C VAL A 174 -0.62 10.36 0.76
N PRO A 175 -0.96 9.07 0.64
CA PRO A 175 -0.91 8.39 -0.66
C PRO A 175 -2.05 8.85 -1.57
N ILE A 176 -1.79 8.90 -2.88
CA ILE A 176 -2.74 9.39 -3.89
C ILE A 176 -3.00 8.34 -4.97
N GLY A 177 -4.21 7.79 -4.95
CA GLY A 177 -4.81 7.13 -6.11
C GLY A 177 -5.62 8.13 -6.92
N GLY A 178 -6.95 8.04 -6.82
CA GLY A 178 -7.86 8.98 -7.46
C GLY A 178 -7.98 10.36 -6.78
N GLY A 179 -7.34 10.58 -5.64
CA GLY A 179 -7.28 11.91 -4.99
C GLY A 179 -8.24 12.16 -3.82
N GLY A 180 -9.21 11.28 -3.57
CA GLY A 180 -10.26 11.54 -2.57
C GLY A 180 -9.76 11.66 -1.13
N LEU A 181 -8.79 10.81 -0.75
CA LEU A 181 -8.19 10.85 0.60
C LEU A 181 -7.40 12.14 0.81
N ILE A 182 -6.43 12.42 -0.06
CA ILE A 182 -5.58 13.61 0.08
C ILE A 182 -6.39 14.90 -0.02
N SER A 183 -7.42 14.96 -0.86
CA SER A 183 -8.28 16.15 -0.97
C SER A 183 -8.98 16.45 0.35
N GLY A 184 -9.51 15.41 1.02
CA GLY A 184 -10.17 15.57 2.31
C GLY A 184 -9.19 15.95 3.41
N VAL A 185 -8.06 15.23 3.49
CA VAL A 185 -7.00 15.51 4.48
C VAL A 185 -6.45 16.91 4.31
N ALA A 186 -6.12 17.31 3.08
CA ALA A 186 -5.59 18.63 2.77
C ALA A 186 -6.58 19.73 3.14
N TYR A 187 -7.86 19.58 2.80
CA TYR A 187 -8.89 20.54 3.20
C TYR A 187 -8.96 20.71 4.72
N ALA A 188 -9.02 19.60 5.48
CA ALA A 188 -9.10 19.66 6.94
C ALA A 188 -7.86 20.28 7.58
N VAL A 189 -6.67 19.90 7.09
CA VAL A 189 -5.38 20.42 7.56
C VAL A 189 -5.25 21.90 7.25
N LYS A 190 -5.45 22.32 5.99
CA LYS A 190 -5.30 23.73 5.59
C LYS A 190 -6.31 24.64 6.25
N LYS A 191 -7.53 24.16 6.54
CA LYS A 191 -8.55 24.95 7.24
C LYS A 191 -8.22 25.23 8.71
N ARG A 192 -7.53 24.31 9.39
CA ARG A 192 -7.25 24.38 10.84
C ARG A 192 -5.81 24.76 11.17
N ARG A 193 -4.86 24.40 10.30
CA ARG A 193 -3.43 24.70 10.42
C ARG A 193 -2.84 25.00 9.03
N PRO A 194 -3.08 26.21 8.47
CA PRO A 194 -2.65 26.58 7.12
C PRO A 194 -1.14 26.45 6.88
N SER A 195 -0.33 26.61 7.93
CA SER A 195 1.14 26.52 7.88
C SER A 195 1.67 25.09 7.72
N ALA A 196 0.88 24.07 8.06
CA ALA A 196 1.29 22.68 7.85
C ALA A 196 1.25 22.34 6.36
N LYS A 197 2.27 21.62 5.90
CA LYS A 197 2.34 21.11 4.53
C LYS A 197 1.59 19.79 4.41
N VAL A 198 0.91 19.60 3.30
CA VAL A 198 0.26 18.34 2.92
C VAL A 198 0.88 17.89 1.62
N ILE A 199 1.61 16.78 1.67
CA ILE A 199 2.38 16.27 0.55
C ILE A 199 1.82 14.92 0.12
N GLY A 200 1.55 14.82 -1.18
CA GLY A 200 1.02 13.62 -1.79
C GLY A 200 2.09 12.66 -2.27
N VAL A 201 1.77 11.37 -2.28
CA VAL A 201 2.67 10.33 -2.82
C VAL A 201 1.94 9.48 -3.84
N GLN A 202 2.51 9.34 -5.04
CA GLN A 202 2.07 8.36 -6.04
C GLN A 202 3.14 7.31 -6.31
N ALA A 203 2.73 6.14 -6.76
CA ALA A 203 3.65 5.19 -7.37
C ALA A 203 4.15 5.74 -8.71
N GLY A 204 5.44 5.58 -9.01
CA GLY A 204 6.06 6.05 -10.25
C GLY A 204 5.44 5.40 -11.50
N GLY A 205 4.94 4.16 -11.37
CA GLY A 205 4.18 3.48 -12.42
C GLY A 205 2.69 3.82 -12.48
N ALA A 206 2.20 4.76 -11.66
CA ALA A 206 0.85 5.32 -11.75
C ALA A 206 0.79 6.84 -11.44
N PRO A 207 1.54 7.70 -12.17
CA PRO A 207 1.78 9.09 -11.79
C PRO A 207 0.71 10.08 -12.29
N ALA A 208 -0.56 9.66 -12.41
CA ALA A 208 -1.58 10.44 -13.12
C ALA A 208 -1.84 11.83 -12.52
N VAL A 209 -1.86 11.99 -11.18
CA VAL A 209 -2.04 13.29 -10.52
C VAL A 209 -0.80 14.15 -10.70
N TYR A 210 0.39 13.58 -10.50
CA TYR A 210 1.66 14.26 -10.66
C TYR A 210 1.81 14.88 -12.05
N LEU A 211 1.50 14.11 -13.09
CA LEU A 211 1.48 14.60 -14.47
C LEU A 211 0.39 15.66 -14.68
N SER A 212 -0.80 15.44 -14.13
CA SER A 212 -1.92 16.41 -14.25
C SER A 212 -1.60 17.78 -13.64
N LEU A 213 -0.89 17.81 -12.51
CA LEU A 213 -0.47 19.07 -11.89
C LEU A 213 0.57 19.82 -12.75
N ARG A 214 1.52 19.09 -13.34
CA ARG A 214 2.53 19.67 -14.23
C ARG A 214 1.95 20.20 -15.53
N GLU A 215 0.96 19.52 -16.08
CA GLU A 215 0.28 19.95 -17.31
C GLU A 215 -0.84 20.96 -17.05
N GLY A 216 -1.22 21.20 -15.79
CA GLY A 216 -2.31 22.09 -15.41
C GLY A 216 -3.71 21.58 -15.81
N ARG A 217 -3.84 20.34 -16.27
CA ARG A 217 -5.09 19.71 -16.72
C ARG A 217 -5.13 18.22 -16.39
N PRO A 218 -6.31 17.58 -16.32
CA PRO A 218 -6.39 16.13 -16.15
C PRO A 218 -5.60 15.38 -17.24
N VAL A 219 -4.71 14.49 -16.81
CA VAL A 219 -3.96 13.56 -17.64
C VAL A 219 -4.50 12.15 -17.41
N VAL A 220 -4.70 11.42 -18.50
CA VAL A 220 -5.05 10.00 -18.49
C VAL A 220 -3.83 9.22 -18.95
N ILE A 221 -3.33 8.32 -18.13
CA ILE A 221 -2.24 7.41 -18.50
C ILE A 221 -2.82 6.10 -19.05
N GLU A 222 -2.19 5.55 -20.08
CA GLU A 222 -2.69 4.36 -20.78
C GLU A 222 -2.58 3.10 -19.93
N ARG A 223 -1.48 2.97 -19.19
CA ARG A 223 -1.14 1.82 -18.35
C ARG A 223 -0.74 2.27 -16.95
N VAL A 224 -1.02 1.41 -15.98
CA VAL A 224 -0.50 1.46 -14.62
C VAL A 224 0.32 0.21 -14.37
N ASP A 225 1.44 0.35 -13.66
CA ASP A 225 2.32 -0.79 -13.33
C ASP A 225 2.97 -0.57 -11.96
N THR A 226 2.39 -1.16 -10.92
CA THR A 226 2.88 -1.04 -9.54
C THR A 226 2.27 -2.11 -8.64
N ILE A 227 3.01 -2.51 -7.60
CA ILE A 227 2.48 -3.32 -6.50
C ILE A 227 1.43 -2.59 -5.64
N ALA A 228 1.33 -1.27 -5.75
CA ALA A 228 0.41 -0.44 -4.97
C ALA A 228 -0.96 -0.27 -5.66
N ASP A 229 -1.71 -1.36 -5.72
CA ASP A 229 -3.03 -1.47 -6.38
C ASP A 229 -4.03 -0.37 -5.96
N GLY A 230 -4.07 -0.02 -4.68
CA GLY A 230 -4.96 1.02 -4.14
C GLY A 230 -4.70 2.44 -4.68
N ILE A 231 -3.54 2.68 -5.29
CA ILE A 231 -3.17 3.94 -5.95
C ILE A 231 -2.85 3.79 -7.44
N ALA A 232 -3.08 2.61 -8.02
CA ALA A 232 -2.91 2.34 -9.46
C ALA A 232 -4.06 2.92 -10.30
N VAL A 233 -4.18 4.25 -10.32
CA VAL A 233 -5.30 4.97 -10.96
C VAL A 233 -4.84 5.70 -12.22
N LYS A 234 -5.55 5.48 -13.34
CA LYS A 234 -5.20 6.05 -14.66
C LYS A 234 -5.51 7.53 -14.83
N ARG A 235 -6.48 8.06 -14.08
CA ARG A 235 -6.97 9.44 -14.22
C ARG A 235 -7.41 9.96 -12.86
N PRO A 236 -7.03 11.18 -12.45
CA PRO A 236 -7.59 11.79 -11.25
C PRO A 236 -9.08 12.13 -11.41
N GLY A 237 -9.81 12.23 -10.30
CA GLY A 237 -11.17 12.77 -10.34
C GLY A 237 -11.18 14.28 -10.60
N ASP A 238 -12.20 14.78 -11.30
CA ASP A 238 -12.32 16.21 -11.62
C ASP A 238 -12.50 17.09 -10.37
N ILE A 239 -13.24 16.61 -9.37
CA ILE A 239 -13.40 17.29 -8.08
C ILE A 239 -12.07 17.27 -7.32
N THR A 240 -11.44 16.10 -7.28
CA THR A 240 -10.22 15.88 -6.52
C THR A 240 -9.03 16.64 -7.10
N LEU A 241 -8.89 16.74 -8.43
CA LEU A 241 -7.78 17.48 -9.04
C LEU A 241 -7.85 18.96 -8.69
N LYS A 242 -9.05 19.56 -8.75
CA LYS A 242 -9.26 20.96 -8.33
C LYS A 242 -8.86 21.18 -6.87
N MET A 243 -9.29 20.29 -5.98
CA MET A 243 -8.94 20.36 -4.56
C MET A 243 -7.45 20.14 -4.30
N ILE A 244 -6.80 19.24 -5.06
CA ILE A 244 -5.37 19.01 -4.96
C ILE A 244 -4.61 20.28 -5.38
N GLN A 245 -4.99 20.92 -6.49
CA GLN A 245 -4.40 22.19 -6.93
C GLN A 245 -4.57 23.32 -5.91
N GLU A 246 -5.66 23.31 -5.14
CA GLU A 246 -5.95 24.35 -4.15
C GLU A 246 -5.26 24.12 -2.79
N TYR A 247 -5.19 22.87 -2.31
CA TYR A 247 -4.83 22.58 -0.91
C TYR A 247 -3.56 21.76 -0.70
N VAL A 248 -3.04 21.08 -1.74
CA VAL A 248 -1.87 20.20 -1.61
C VAL A 248 -0.61 20.96 -2.00
N ASP A 249 0.41 20.90 -1.15
CA ASP A 249 1.64 21.69 -1.33
C ASP A 249 2.59 21.08 -2.37
N ASP A 250 2.65 19.75 -2.44
CA ASP A 250 3.51 19.03 -3.38
C ASP A 250 3.05 17.58 -3.59
N VAL A 251 3.50 16.95 -4.68
CA VAL A 251 3.29 15.53 -4.97
C VAL A 251 4.62 14.91 -5.40
N VAL A 252 5.03 13.85 -4.71
CA VAL A 252 6.26 13.09 -5.02
C VAL A 252 5.93 11.69 -5.53
N LEU A 253 6.88 11.08 -6.23
CA LEU A 253 6.76 9.73 -6.79
C LEU A 253 7.67 8.75 -6.05
N VAL A 254 7.19 7.55 -5.74
CA VAL A 254 7.98 6.43 -5.21
C VAL A 254 7.92 5.22 -6.13
N ASP A 255 9.00 4.46 -6.24
CA ASP A 255 9.02 3.20 -6.98
C ASP A 255 8.63 2.01 -6.09
N ASP A 256 8.41 0.86 -6.72
CA ASP A 256 7.98 -0.36 -6.04
C ASP A 256 9.03 -0.95 -5.09
N ASN A 257 10.32 -0.69 -5.31
CA ASN A 257 11.37 -1.13 -4.38
C ASN A 257 11.33 -0.31 -3.10
N GLU A 258 11.15 1.01 -3.21
CA GLU A 258 10.97 1.88 -2.05
C GLU A 258 9.70 1.51 -1.27
N ILE A 259 8.61 1.15 -1.97
CA ILE A 259 7.38 0.65 -1.34
C ILE A 259 7.64 -0.69 -0.63
N VAL A 260 8.38 -1.62 -1.23
CA VAL A 260 8.78 -2.89 -0.61
C VAL A 260 9.55 -2.66 0.70
N ASP A 261 10.54 -1.77 0.68
CA ASP A 261 11.35 -1.45 1.85
C ASP A 261 10.48 -0.81 2.96
N ALA A 262 9.50 0.01 2.59
CA ALA A 262 8.54 0.62 3.52
C ALA A 262 7.55 -0.39 4.12
N ILE A 263 7.03 -1.35 3.34
CA ILE A 263 6.19 -2.43 3.88
C ILE A 263 7.01 -3.24 4.89
N TYR A 264 8.26 -3.56 4.55
CA TYR A 264 9.14 -4.33 5.42
C TYR A 264 9.40 -3.62 6.75
N ILE A 265 9.75 -2.32 6.72
CA ILE A 265 10.06 -1.59 7.96
C ILE A 265 8.82 -1.45 8.85
N LEU A 266 7.64 -1.26 8.26
CA LEU A 266 6.38 -1.19 9.00
C LEU A 266 6.12 -2.52 9.71
N LEU A 267 6.28 -3.64 9.01
CA LEU A 267 6.15 -4.96 9.61
C LEU A 267 7.18 -5.21 10.71
N GLU A 268 8.46 -4.95 10.44
CA GLU A 268 9.56 -5.27 11.35
C GLU A 268 9.54 -4.39 12.61
N ARG A 269 9.37 -3.08 12.44
CA ARG A 269 9.55 -2.09 13.51
C ARG A 269 8.27 -1.63 14.17
N THR A 270 7.13 -1.74 13.48
CA THR A 270 5.84 -1.24 13.99
C THR A 270 4.80 -2.34 14.16
N ARG A 271 5.09 -3.56 13.67
CA ARG A 271 4.16 -4.71 13.69
C ARG A 271 2.85 -4.44 12.95
N VAL A 272 2.88 -3.51 12.00
CA VAL A 272 1.75 -3.16 11.14
C VAL A 272 1.97 -3.81 9.77
N VAL A 273 0.99 -4.60 9.33
CA VAL A 273 0.93 -5.09 7.96
C VAL A 273 0.28 -4.00 7.10
N ALA A 274 1.07 -3.43 6.18
CA ALA A 274 0.59 -2.44 5.22
C ALA A 274 0.55 -3.04 3.80
N GLU A 275 -0.46 -2.64 3.03
CA GLU A 275 -0.47 -2.88 1.58
C GLU A 275 0.42 -1.86 0.86
N GLY A 276 0.68 -2.04 -0.45
CA GLY A 276 1.55 -1.15 -1.22
C GLY A 276 1.13 0.33 -1.14
N ALA A 277 -0.15 0.62 -1.35
CA ALA A 277 -0.70 1.97 -1.19
C ALA A 277 -0.56 2.50 0.26
N GLY A 278 -0.76 1.62 1.25
CA GLY A 278 -0.60 1.95 2.66
C GLY A 278 0.83 2.29 3.07
N ALA A 279 1.83 1.73 2.40
CA ALA A 279 3.23 1.98 2.71
C ALA A 279 3.84 3.19 1.95
N ALA A 280 3.19 3.68 0.89
CA ALA A 280 3.76 4.70 0.00
C ALA A 280 4.19 5.99 0.72
N SER A 281 3.43 6.45 1.72
CA SER A 281 3.81 7.64 2.51
C SER A 281 5.12 7.44 3.29
N VAL A 282 5.34 6.24 3.81
CA VAL A 282 6.58 5.88 4.52
C VAL A 282 7.73 5.72 3.54
N ALA A 283 7.48 5.14 2.36
CA ALA A 283 8.48 5.02 1.29
C ALA A 283 9.05 6.39 0.92
N ALA A 284 8.20 7.40 0.72
CA ALA A 284 8.63 8.75 0.35
C ALA A 284 9.48 9.43 1.44
N LEU A 285 9.17 9.18 2.72
CA LEU A 285 9.97 9.67 3.84
C LEU A 285 11.34 8.97 3.90
N MET A 286 11.35 7.64 3.83
CA MET A 286 12.58 6.84 3.93
C MET A 286 13.57 7.10 2.80
N SER A 287 13.07 7.37 1.59
CA SER A 287 13.94 7.67 0.44
C SER A 287 14.33 9.15 0.32
N GLY A 288 14.01 9.96 1.33
CA GLY A 288 14.43 11.37 1.37
C GLY A 288 13.74 12.27 0.35
N LYS A 289 12.67 11.78 -0.30
CA LYS A 289 11.89 12.56 -1.27
C LYS A 289 11.08 13.67 -0.61
N ILE A 290 10.87 13.57 0.70
CA ILE A 290 10.25 14.60 1.53
C ILE A 290 11.19 14.90 2.70
N ASP A 291 11.78 16.10 2.71
CA ASP A 291 12.67 16.51 3.80
C ASP A 291 11.89 16.96 5.04
N VAL A 292 12.02 16.16 6.09
CA VAL A 292 11.37 16.36 7.38
C VAL A 292 12.38 16.55 8.53
N ARG A 293 13.65 16.82 8.21
CA ARG A 293 14.68 17.03 9.24
C ARG A 293 14.29 18.18 10.18
N GLY A 294 14.31 17.90 11.48
CA GLY A 294 13.92 18.85 12.52
C GLY A 294 12.43 19.24 12.51
N ARG A 295 11.57 18.49 11.82
CA ARG A 295 10.12 18.73 11.71
C ARG A 295 9.30 17.55 12.22
N LYS A 296 8.05 17.83 12.59
CA LYS A 296 7.04 16.81 12.92
C LYS A 296 6.27 16.40 11.67
N ALA A 297 6.40 15.13 11.30
CA ALA A 297 5.77 14.56 10.12
C ALA A 297 4.80 13.43 10.48
N VAL A 298 3.63 13.41 9.84
CA VAL A 298 2.64 12.33 9.96
C VAL A 298 2.53 11.61 8.62
N ALA A 299 2.85 10.32 8.58
CA ALA A 299 2.61 9.47 7.42
C ALA A 299 1.30 8.69 7.58
N VAL A 300 0.44 8.75 6.57
CA VAL A 300 -0.82 7.99 6.57
C VAL A 300 -0.58 6.58 6.05
N ILE A 301 -0.83 5.58 6.90
CA ILE A 301 -0.83 4.17 6.53
C ILE A 301 -2.24 3.78 6.10
N SER A 302 -2.56 4.05 4.83
CA SER A 302 -3.95 4.09 4.33
C SER A 302 -4.69 2.75 4.36
N GLY A 303 -3.98 1.62 4.30
CA GLY A 303 -4.59 0.30 4.23
C GLY A 303 -3.61 -0.84 4.50
N GLY A 304 -4.15 -1.99 4.88
CA GLY A 304 -3.43 -3.21 5.22
C GLY A 304 -3.94 -4.46 4.51
N ASN A 305 -4.78 -4.32 3.47
CA ASN A 305 -5.39 -5.46 2.77
C ASN A 305 -4.45 -6.04 1.70
N ILE A 306 -3.27 -6.48 2.14
CA ILE A 306 -2.29 -7.14 1.29
C ILE A 306 -2.61 -8.64 1.13
N ASP A 307 -2.54 -9.16 -0.09
CA ASP A 307 -2.69 -10.58 -0.36
C ASP A 307 -1.44 -11.35 0.11
N ALA A 308 -1.62 -12.50 0.76
CA ALA A 308 -0.51 -13.27 1.34
C ALA A 308 0.62 -13.61 0.35
N PRO A 309 0.35 -13.97 -0.93
CA PRO A 309 1.41 -14.17 -1.91
C PRO A 309 2.21 -12.90 -2.23
N ILE A 310 1.57 -11.72 -2.23
CA ILE A 310 2.26 -10.44 -2.42
C ILE A 310 3.14 -10.18 -1.20
N LEU A 311 2.61 -10.36 0.02
CA LEU A 311 3.37 -10.18 1.25
C LEU A 311 4.61 -11.08 1.29
N MET A 312 4.48 -12.36 0.92
CA MET A 312 5.61 -13.29 0.85
C MET A 312 6.69 -12.79 -0.13
N ARG A 313 6.29 -12.36 -1.34
CA ARG A 313 7.23 -11.81 -2.33
C ARG A 313 7.93 -10.55 -1.82
N VAL A 314 7.19 -9.65 -1.17
CA VAL A 314 7.73 -8.42 -0.56
C VAL A 314 8.76 -8.78 0.52
N LEU A 315 8.46 -9.74 1.40
CA LEU A 315 9.36 -10.16 2.47
C LEU A 315 10.65 -10.78 1.92
N MET A 316 10.54 -11.71 0.98
CA MET A 316 11.71 -12.33 0.35
C MET A 316 12.58 -11.28 -0.36
N LYS A 317 11.96 -10.36 -1.10
CA LYS A 317 12.68 -9.28 -1.78
C LYS A 317 13.37 -8.34 -0.79
N ALA A 318 12.70 -7.95 0.29
CA ALA A 318 13.30 -7.09 1.31
C ALA A 318 14.48 -7.77 2.04
N LEU A 319 14.36 -9.06 2.39
CA LEU A 319 15.45 -9.83 2.98
C LEU A 319 16.65 -9.96 2.03
N ALA A 320 16.41 -10.15 0.73
CA ALA A 320 17.46 -10.17 -0.28
C ALA A 320 18.16 -8.80 -0.40
N ARG A 321 17.39 -7.71 -0.43
CA ARG A 321 17.94 -6.33 -0.49
C ARG A 321 18.78 -5.97 0.73
N GLN A 322 18.42 -6.48 1.91
CA GLN A 322 19.20 -6.32 3.13
C GLN A 322 20.39 -7.29 3.24
N ARG A 323 20.65 -8.08 2.18
CA ARG A 323 21.68 -9.14 2.16
C ARG A 323 21.54 -10.13 3.32
N ARG A 324 20.31 -10.35 3.81
CA ARG A 324 19.99 -11.37 4.82
C ARG A 324 19.70 -12.72 4.18
N VAL A 325 19.14 -12.70 2.98
CA VAL A 325 19.01 -13.87 2.12
C VAL A 325 19.87 -13.64 0.89
N VAL A 326 20.77 -14.57 0.58
CA VAL A 326 21.77 -14.43 -0.47
C VAL A 326 21.72 -15.67 -1.36
N LYS A 327 21.90 -15.47 -2.67
CA LYS A 327 22.02 -16.55 -3.63
C LYS A 327 23.50 -16.72 -3.99
N LEU A 328 24.10 -17.82 -3.55
CA LEU A 328 25.46 -18.21 -3.92
C LEU A 328 25.40 -19.13 -5.14
N VAL A 329 26.12 -18.80 -6.20
CA VAL A 329 26.18 -19.57 -7.44
C VAL A 329 27.62 -19.96 -7.72
N GLY A 330 27.87 -21.24 -7.97
CA GLY A 330 29.20 -21.72 -8.27
C GLY A 330 29.18 -23.02 -9.06
N GLU A 331 30.27 -23.30 -9.76
CA GLU A 331 30.51 -24.61 -10.37
C GLU A 331 31.42 -25.44 -9.47
N VAL A 332 31.05 -26.70 -9.25
CA VAL A 332 31.84 -27.63 -8.45
C VAL A 332 32.10 -28.93 -9.22
N PRO A 333 33.19 -29.66 -8.93
CA PRO A 333 33.44 -30.96 -9.57
C PRO A 333 32.31 -31.95 -9.31
N ASP A 334 31.79 -32.56 -10.37
CA ASP A 334 30.71 -33.54 -10.27
C ASP A 334 31.23 -34.90 -9.81
N ARG A 335 31.38 -35.05 -8.49
CA ARG A 335 31.89 -36.26 -7.82
C ARG A 335 31.12 -36.52 -6.52
N PRO A 336 31.04 -37.79 -6.08
CA PRO A 336 30.41 -38.13 -4.81
C PRO A 336 30.98 -37.29 -3.64
N GLY A 337 30.09 -36.72 -2.83
CA GLY A 337 30.44 -35.96 -1.62
C GLY A 337 30.76 -34.48 -1.83
N THR A 338 30.88 -33.98 -3.06
CA THR A 338 31.18 -32.55 -3.31
C THR A 338 30.15 -31.61 -2.69
N LEU A 339 28.86 -31.88 -2.91
CA LEU A 339 27.76 -31.10 -2.32
C LEU A 339 27.82 -31.11 -0.78
N ALA A 340 28.06 -32.27 -0.18
CA ALA A 340 28.16 -32.40 1.27
C ALA A 340 29.31 -31.57 1.85
N LYS A 341 30.47 -31.52 1.16
CA LYS A 341 31.61 -30.69 1.55
C LYS A 341 31.28 -29.20 1.48
N ALA A 342 30.72 -28.73 0.36
CA ALA A 342 30.31 -27.33 0.21
C ALA A 342 29.28 -26.92 1.28
N ALA A 343 28.26 -27.75 1.51
CA ALA A 343 27.26 -27.52 2.56
C ALA A 343 27.88 -27.50 3.98
N SER A 344 28.90 -28.33 4.24
CA SER A 344 29.59 -28.35 5.53
C SER A 344 30.38 -27.06 5.79
N ILE A 345 30.98 -26.46 4.75
CA ILE A 345 31.69 -25.17 4.86
C ILE A 345 30.69 -24.05 5.19
N LEU A 346 29.54 -24.03 4.52
CA LEU A 346 28.45 -23.10 4.83
C LEU A 346 27.99 -23.27 6.29
N ALA A 347 27.76 -24.51 6.73
CA ALA A 347 27.34 -24.83 8.09
C ALA A 347 28.37 -24.37 9.15
N ALA A 348 29.67 -24.54 8.88
CA ALA A 348 30.75 -24.08 9.77
C ALA A 348 30.77 -22.56 9.98
N HIS A 349 30.19 -21.80 9.05
CA HIS A 349 30.04 -20.34 9.14
C HIS A 349 28.67 -19.92 9.68
N ASN A 350 27.87 -20.85 10.23
CA ASN A 350 26.51 -20.63 10.70
C ASN A 350 25.56 -20.09 9.60
N VAL A 351 25.81 -20.46 8.35
CA VAL A 351 24.94 -20.13 7.23
C VAL A 351 23.81 -21.17 7.15
N ASN A 352 22.57 -20.70 7.16
CA ASN A 352 21.40 -21.56 7.04
C ASN A 352 21.02 -21.73 5.56
N ILE A 353 20.95 -22.96 5.07
CA ILE A 353 20.61 -23.25 3.68
C ILE A 353 19.09 -23.35 3.56
N LEU A 354 18.48 -22.46 2.79
CA LEU A 354 17.04 -22.44 2.53
C LEU A 354 16.69 -23.35 1.34
N GLU A 355 17.46 -23.24 0.26
CA GLU A 355 17.26 -24.00 -0.97
C GLU A 355 18.60 -24.40 -1.60
N VAL A 356 18.61 -25.55 -2.27
CA VAL A 356 19.75 -26.04 -3.05
C VAL A 356 19.25 -26.42 -4.44
N TYR A 357 19.84 -25.81 -5.47
CA TYR A 357 19.67 -26.25 -6.85
C TYR A 357 20.97 -26.85 -7.37
N HIS A 358 20.83 -27.93 -8.11
CA HIS A 358 21.94 -28.69 -8.66
C HIS A 358 21.63 -28.99 -10.13
N GLU A 359 22.31 -28.28 -11.02
CA GLU A 359 21.98 -28.20 -12.44
C GLU A 359 23.10 -28.75 -13.31
N ARG A 360 22.77 -29.76 -14.11
CA ARG A 360 23.67 -30.53 -14.99
C ARG A 360 23.43 -30.29 -16.49
N TYR A 361 22.36 -29.56 -16.83
CA TYR A 361 21.84 -29.46 -18.19
C TYR A 361 22.03 -28.05 -18.79
N ASP A 362 22.92 -27.25 -18.20
CA ASP A 362 23.32 -25.95 -18.74
C ASP A 362 24.29 -26.20 -19.93
N PRO A 363 23.97 -25.79 -21.17
CA PRO A 363 24.79 -26.08 -22.35
C PRO A 363 26.19 -25.47 -22.31
N GLU A 364 26.40 -24.42 -21.50
CA GLU A 364 27.70 -23.74 -21.36
C GLU A 364 28.57 -24.32 -20.23
N GLN A 365 28.04 -25.29 -19.47
CA GLN A 365 28.71 -25.91 -18.34
C GLN A 365 29.91 -26.74 -18.78
N ARG A 366 31.00 -26.65 -18.00
CA ARG A 366 32.20 -27.45 -18.24
C ARG A 366 31.91 -28.94 -18.07
N PRO A 367 32.39 -29.81 -18.98
CA PRO A 367 32.30 -31.26 -18.81
C PRO A 367 32.94 -31.69 -17.48
N ASN A 368 32.22 -32.50 -16.68
CA ASN A 368 32.57 -32.97 -15.31
C ASN A 368 32.38 -31.95 -14.17
N TYR A 369 31.73 -30.82 -14.42
CA TYR A 369 31.30 -29.88 -13.38
C TYR A 369 29.79 -29.85 -13.29
N VAL A 370 29.30 -29.43 -12.14
CA VAL A 370 27.88 -29.20 -11.91
C VAL A 370 27.69 -27.83 -11.26
N ARG A 371 26.64 -27.13 -11.69
CA ARG A 371 26.28 -25.82 -11.17
C ARG A 371 25.49 -26.03 -9.90
N LEU A 372 26.01 -25.50 -8.80
CA LEU A 372 25.34 -25.44 -7.52
C LEU A 372 24.87 -24.02 -7.26
N VAL A 373 23.62 -23.93 -6.82
CA VAL A 373 23.03 -22.69 -6.32
C VAL A 373 22.56 -22.95 -4.90
N PHE A 374 23.11 -22.21 -3.95
CA PHE A 374 22.60 -22.16 -2.59
C PHE A 374 21.83 -20.86 -2.38
N VAL A 375 20.56 -20.96 -2.01
CA VAL A 375 19.83 -19.83 -1.43
C VAL A 375 19.98 -19.96 0.08
N VAL A 376 20.63 -18.98 0.69
CA VAL A 376 21.05 -19.05 2.09
C VAL A 376 20.55 -17.85 2.89
N GLU A 377 20.21 -18.08 4.15
CA GLU A 377 20.09 -17.02 5.14
C GLU A 377 21.44 -16.83 5.83
N VAL A 378 21.92 -15.59 5.83
CA VAL A 378 23.21 -15.22 6.40
C VAL A 378 23.04 -14.49 7.75
N PRO A 379 23.84 -14.84 8.77
CA PRO A 379 23.91 -14.06 10.00
C PRO A 379 24.37 -12.62 9.71
N GLY A 380 23.82 -11.64 10.43
CA GLY A 380 24.21 -10.23 10.25
C GLY A 380 25.68 -9.92 10.56
N THR A 381 26.39 -10.83 11.23
CA THR A 381 27.82 -10.74 11.56
C THR A 381 28.72 -11.47 10.56
N LEU A 382 28.15 -12.15 9.55
CA LEU A 382 28.91 -12.94 8.60
C LEU A 382 29.73 -12.03 7.68
N ASP A 383 31.03 -12.29 7.64
CA ASP A 383 31.91 -11.72 6.63
C ASP A 383 31.83 -12.58 5.36
N MET A 384 31.13 -12.06 4.35
CA MET A 384 30.90 -12.80 3.12
C MET A 384 32.19 -13.12 2.37
N SER A 385 33.19 -12.23 2.43
CA SER A 385 34.47 -12.45 1.75
C SER A 385 35.18 -13.67 2.31
N LYS A 386 35.22 -13.81 3.64
CA LYS A 386 35.84 -14.96 4.31
C LYS A 386 35.17 -16.28 3.96
N LEU A 387 33.84 -16.30 3.84
CA LEU A 387 33.14 -17.52 3.43
C LEU A 387 33.51 -17.92 1.98
N LEU A 388 33.54 -16.95 1.07
CA LEU A 388 33.90 -17.20 -0.32
C LEU A 388 35.36 -17.66 -0.44
N ASP A 389 36.29 -17.03 0.28
CA ASP A 389 37.70 -17.43 0.35
C ASP A 389 37.85 -18.87 0.88
N GLU A 390 37.06 -19.26 1.88
CA GLU A 390 37.12 -20.60 2.44
C GLU A 390 36.55 -21.67 1.49
N LEU A 391 35.48 -21.34 0.76
CA LEU A 391 34.96 -22.19 -0.32
C LEU A 391 36.03 -22.35 -1.43
N GLU A 392 36.71 -21.27 -1.80
CA GLU A 392 37.74 -21.27 -2.83
C GLU A 392 38.95 -22.13 -2.45
N LYS A 393 39.42 -22.09 -1.20
CA LYS A 393 40.49 -22.98 -0.71
C LYS A 393 40.17 -24.46 -0.87
N HIS A 394 38.89 -24.82 -0.89
CA HIS A 394 38.41 -26.19 -1.11
C HIS A 394 38.14 -26.52 -2.58
N GLY A 395 38.50 -25.61 -3.49
CA GLY A 395 38.29 -25.74 -4.93
C GLY A 395 36.85 -25.45 -5.38
N PHE A 396 36.08 -24.74 -4.56
CA PHE A 396 34.69 -24.36 -4.86
C PHE A 396 34.59 -22.86 -5.12
N TYR A 397 34.39 -22.49 -6.37
CA TYR A 397 34.32 -21.09 -6.78
C TYR A 397 32.86 -20.64 -6.81
N PHE A 398 32.45 -19.95 -5.76
CA PHE A 398 31.11 -19.37 -5.62
C PHE A 398 31.17 -17.85 -5.75
N ALA A 399 30.12 -17.26 -6.31
CA ALA A 399 29.87 -15.84 -6.31
C ALA A 399 28.47 -15.55 -5.75
N VAL A 400 28.30 -14.39 -5.13
CA VAL A 400 26.98 -13.86 -4.81
C VAL A 400 26.33 -13.40 -6.10
N ALA A 401 25.16 -13.94 -6.42
CA ALA A 401 24.36 -13.45 -7.55
C ALA A 401 23.86 -12.04 -7.24
N GLU A 402 23.95 -11.15 -8.24
CA GLU A 402 23.48 -9.75 -8.17
C GLU A 402 21.95 -9.62 -8.05
#